data_AF-A0A953RGA1-F1
#
_entry.id   AF-A0A953RGA1-F1
#
_cell.length_a   1.000
_cell.length_b   1.000
_cell.length_c   1.000
_cell.angle_alpha   90.00
_cell.angle_beta   90.00
_cell.angle_gamma   90.00
#
_symmetry.space_group_name_H-M   'P 1'
#
loop_
_entity.id
_entity.type
_entity.pdbx_description
1 polymer ?
#
loop_
_entity_poly.entity_id
_entity_poly.type
_entity_poly.pdbx_seq_one_letter_code
_entity_poly.pdbx_strand_id
1 'polypeptide(L)'
;ALLQAEPSVPRPGRIAVLPAGVWRVEPGTMPERPYQYVSQDGTTYIPAGQDFINGTLSWGTKAQDVLRAFGMAPAVPGKPFYLGDEYQLKTFRATVNPDGALADLKLFVNQGGEGVAVDAGGNVYIAAGQVYVYDPSGKWIDTIEVPERPTQVAFGGKDGRTLFIAARTSLYAVRTRLKGQ
;
A
#
# COMPACT_ATOMS: atom_id res chain seq x y z
N ALA A 1 -22.62 8.41 8.23
CA ALA A 1 -22.92 7.32 9.19
C ALA A 1 -21.64 6.58 9.51
N LEU A 2 -21.53 6.01 10.72
CA LEU A 2 -20.43 5.11 11.09
C LEU A 2 -20.55 3.80 10.31
N LEU A 3 -19.49 3.35 9.64
CA LEU A 3 -19.47 2.08 8.92
C LEU A 3 -19.43 0.91 9.91
N GLN A 4 -20.17 -0.16 9.61
CA GLN A 4 -20.14 -1.40 10.38
C GLN A 4 -19.17 -2.40 9.74
N ALA A 5 -18.59 -3.26 10.56
CA ALA A 5 -17.79 -4.37 10.08
C ALA A 5 -18.70 -5.46 9.52
N GLU A 6 -18.41 -5.93 8.32
CA GLU A 6 -19.06 -7.07 7.68
C GLU A 6 -18.09 -8.25 7.59
N PRO A 7 -18.55 -9.51 7.62
CA PRO A 7 -17.69 -10.66 7.34
C PRO A 7 -16.99 -10.53 5.98
N SER A 8 -15.74 -10.99 5.89
CA SER A 8 -14.97 -10.98 4.66
C SER A 8 -15.59 -11.91 3.62
N VAL A 9 -15.88 -11.37 2.43
CA VAL A 9 -16.39 -12.11 1.28
C VAL A 9 -15.70 -11.61 0.00
N PRO A 10 -15.61 -12.43 -1.06
CA PRO A 10 -15.20 -11.96 -2.37
C PRO A 10 -16.09 -10.82 -2.89
N ARG A 11 -15.49 -9.75 -3.44
CA ARG A 11 -16.22 -8.58 -3.96
C ARG A 11 -15.78 -8.23 -5.39
N PRO A 12 -16.20 -9.01 -6.40
CA PRO A 12 -15.81 -8.77 -7.78
C PRO A 12 -16.25 -7.37 -8.27
N GLY A 13 -15.36 -6.69 -8.98
CA GLY A 13 -15.61 -5.35 -9.51
C GLY A 13 -15.56 -4.22 -8.47
N ARG A 14 -15.25 -4.51 -7.21
CA ARG A 14 -14.99 -3.50 -6.17
C ARG A 14 -13.49 -3.39 -5.91
N ILE A 15 -13.05 -2.25 -5.39
CA ILE A 15 -11.64 -2.00 -5.10
C ILE A 15 -11.39 -2.21 -3.62
N ALA A 16 -10.56 -3.20 -3.27
CA ALA A 16 -10.01 -3.27 -1.93
C ALA A 16 -8.99 -2.14 -1.74
N VAL A 17 -8.92 -1.56 -0.55
CA VAL A 17 -7.90 -0.58 -0.19
C VAL A 17 -7.18 -1.09 1.05
N LEU A 18 -5.86 -1.22 0.94
CA LEU A 18 -5.00 -1.79 1.96
C LEU A 18 -3.90 -0.80 2.39
N PRO A 19 -3.38 -0.94 3.60
CA PRO A 19 -2.13 -0.30 4.02
C PRO A 19 -1.00 -0.55 3.03
N ALA A 20 -0.35 0.52 2.55
CA ALA A 20 0.85 0.44 1.72
C ALA A 20 2.15 0.27 2.55
N GLY A 21 2.01 0.15 3.88
CA GLY A 21 3.10 -0.07 4.81
C GLY A 21 2.61 -0.76 6.09
N VAL A 22 3.50 -1.51 6.72
CA VAL A 22 3.28 -2.16 8.01
C VAL A 22 4.50 -1.93 8.90
N TRP A 23 4.28 -1.96 10.22
CA TRP A 23 5.38 -1.83 11.18
C TRP A 23 6.48 -2.85 10.92
N ARG A 24 6.10 -4.13 10.80
CA ARG A 24 7.03 -5.23 10.58
C ARG A 24 6.29 -6.38 9.89
N VAL A 25 6.91 -6.93 8.86
CA VAL A 25 6.54 -8.22 8.29
C VAL A 25 7.24 -9.32 9.10
N GLU A 26 6.45 -10.19 9.70
CA GLU A 26 6.96 -11.41 10.32
C GLU A 26 6.97 -12.55 9.28
N PRO A 27 8.10 -13.24 9.07
CA PRO A 27 8.17 -14.33 8.11
C PRO A 27 7.17 -15.45 8.45
N GLY A 28 6.35 -15.84 7.47
CA GLY A 28 5.39 -16.94 7.62
C GLY A 28 4.07 -16.57 8.29
N THR A 29 3.87 -15.30 8.68
CA THR A 29 2.59 -14.81 9.22
C THR A 29 2.02 -13.71 8.34
N MET A 30 0.81 -13.94 7.85
CA MET A 30 -0.01 -12.88 7.23
C MET A 30 -1.21 -12.65 8.15
N PRO A 31 -1.48 -11.40 8.55
CA PRO A 31 -2.65 -11.12 9.37
C PRO A 31 -3.91 -11.55 8.63
N GLU A 32 -4.70 -12.43 9.25
CA GLU A 32 -6.02 -12.76 8.74
C GLU A 32 -6.89 -11.50 8.72
N ARG A 33 -7.74 -11.39 7.70
CA ARG A 33 -8.69 -10.29 7.55
C ARG A 33 -10.11 -10.83 7.48
N PRO A 34 -10.67 -11.28 8.60
CA PRO A 34 -12.01 -11.88 8.62
C PRO A 34 -13.14 -10.85 8.45
N TYR A 35 -12.83 -9.55 8.42
CA TYR A 35 -13.82 -8.48 8.25
C TYR A 35 -13.49 -7.51 7.12
N GLN A 36 -14.49 -6.76 6.69
CA GLN A 36 -14.39 -5.70 5.69
C GLN A 36 -15.30 -4.52 6.08
N TYR A 37 -14.88 -3.30 5.74
CA TYR A 37 -15.70 -2.09 5.82
C TYR A 37 -15.98 -1.56 4.42
N VAL A 38 -17.25 -1.42 4.07
CA VAL A 38 -17.68 -1.07 2.71
C VAL A 38 -18.04 0.41 2.63
N SER A 39 -17.61 1.09 1.57
CA SER A 39 -18.00 2.48 1.30
C SER A 39 -19.52 2.61 1.11
N GLN A 40 -20.08 3.81 1.35
CA GLN A 40 -21.53 4.02 1.28
C GLN A 40 -22.12 3.78 -0.13
N ASP A 41 -21.33 4.00 -1.18
CA ASP A 41 -21.65 3.70 -2.59
C ASP A 41 -21.28 2.26 -3.00
N GLY A 42 -20.67 1.51 -2.08
CA GLY A 42 -20.23 0.14 -2.27
C GLY A 42 -19.05 -0.05 -3.22
N THR A 43 -18.44 1.00 -3.79
CA THR A 43 -17.38 0.86 -4.80
C THR A 43 -16.06 0.35 -4.24
N THR A 44 -15.83 0.60 -2.96
CA THR A 44 -14.54 0.39 -2.30
C THR A 44 -14.75 -0.26 -0.94
N TYR A 45 -13.78 -1.04 -0.48
CA TYR A 45 -13.82 -1.61 0.86
C TYR A 45 -12.42 -1.74 1.47
N ILE A 46 -12.36 -1.74 2.81
CA ILE A 46 -11.12 -1.91 3.59
C ILE A 46 -11.19 -3.26 4.30
N PRO A 47 -10.39 -4.26 3.89
CA PRO A 47 -10.18 -5.49 4.64
C PRO A 47 -9.54 -5.22 6.01
N ALA A 48 -10.07 -5.83 7.07
CA ALA A 48 -9.66 -5.57 8.45
C ALA A 48 -9.47 -6.87 9.24
N GLY A 49 -8.45 -6.87 10.11
CA GLY A 49 -8.19 -7.93 11.08
C GLY A 49 -9.18 -7.91 12.24
N GLN A 50 -9.31 -9.04 12.94
CA GLN A 50 -10.11 -9.16 14.16
C GLN A 50 -9.71 -8.09 15.20
N ASP A 51 -8.41 -7.85 15.34
CA ASP A 51 -7.87 -6.89 16.29
C ASP A 51 -8.28 -5.45 15.99
N PHE A 52 -8.56 -5.09 14.73
CA PHE A 52 -9.13 -3.78 14.37
C PHE A 52 -10.54 -3.61 14.96
N ILE A 53 -11.30 -4.70 15.08
CA ILE A 53 -12.67 -4.71 15.61
C ILE A 53 -12.68 -4.71 17.14
N ASN A 54 -12.00 -5.66 17.78
CA ASN A 54 -12.09 -5.89 19.22
C ASN A 54 -10.75 -6.25 19.89
N GLY A 55 -9.62 -5.98 19.23
CA GLY A 55 -8.29 -6.22 19.80
C GLY A 55 -7.98 -5.34 21.02
N THR A 56 -7.02 -5.80 21.82
CA THR A 56 -6.57 -5.10 23.03
C THR A 56 -6.01 -3.71 22.71
N LEU A 57 -6.33 -2.73 23.54
CA LEU A 57 -5.79 -1.38 23.43
C LEU A 57 -4.39 -1.32 24.06
N SER A 58 -3.45 -0.71 23.35
CA SER A 58 -2.17 -0.24 23.88
C SER A 58 -2.24 1.29 23.98
N TRP A 59 -2.17 1.82 25.20
CA TRP A 59 -2.31 3.27 25.46
C TRP A 59 -3.58 3.88 24.84
N GLY A 60 -4.69 3.14 24.87
CA GLY A 60 -5.97 3.57 24.31
C GLY A 60 -6.12 3.41 22.79
N THR A 61 -5.09 2.92 22.08
CA THR A 61 -5.11 2.72 20.62
C THR A 61 -4.82 1.26 20.26
N LYS A 62 -5.46 0.74 19.20
CA LYS A 62 -5.14 -0.58 18.64
C LYS A 62 -3.90 -0.46 17.75
N ALA A 63 -2.91 -1.32 17.96
CA ALA A 63 -1.76 -1.41 17.08
C ALA A 63 -2.11 -2.30 15.86
N GLN A 64 -2.78 -1.70 14.87
CA GLN A 64 -3.23 -2.38 13.64
C GLN A 64 -2.78 -1.61 12.42
N ASP A 65 -2.48 -2.33 11.35
CA ASP A 65 -1.94 -1.76 10.12
C ASP A 65 -2.86 -0.70 9.51
N VAL A 66 -4.18 -0.93 9.46
CA VAL A 66 -5.17 0.04 8.95
C VAL A 66 -5.13 1.37 9.73
N LEU A 67 -4.83 1.36 11.03
CA LEU A 67 -4.73 2.57 11.86
C LEU A 67 -3.35 3.22 11.81
N ARG A 68 -2.31 2.41 11.55
CA ARG A 68 -0.92 2.84 11.60
C ARG A 68 -0.39 3.31 10.25
N ALA A 69 -0.95 2.81 9.16
CA ALA A 69 -0.43 3.02 7.82
C ALA A 69 -0.19 4.49 7.51
N PHE A 70 0.99 4.81 6.97
CA PHE A 70 1.27 6.14 6.42
C PHE A 70 0.48 6.43 5.13
N GLY A 71 0.13 5.38 4.39
CA GLY A 71 -0.57 5.46 3.13
C GLY A 71 -1.47 4.25 2.89
N MET A 72 -2.51 4.48 2.09
CA MET A 72 -3.47 3.47 1.68
C MET A 72 -3.42 3.34 0.16
N ALA A 73 -3.42 2.11 -0.36
CA ALA A 73 -3.30 1.83 -1.79
C ALA A 73 -4.37 0.85 -2.27
N PRO A 74 -4.86 1.00 -3.51
CA PRO A 74 -5.80 0.06 -4.10
C PRO A 74 -5.12 -1.31 -4.31
N ALA A 75 -5.78 -2.36 -3.85
CA ALA A 75 -5.41 -3.74 -4.05
C ALA A 75 -6.39 -4.39 -5.03
N VAL A 76 -5.88 -4.75 -6.20
CA VAL A 76 -6.69 -5.27 -7.30
C VAL A 76 -6.33 -6.74 -7.54
N PRO A 77 -7.29 -7.67 -7.42
CA PRO A 77 -7.04 -9.08 -7.74
C PRO A 77 -6.39 -9.28 -9.11
N GLY A 78 -5.40 -10.16 -9.19
CA GLY A 78 -4.62 -10.40 -10.41
C GLY A 78 -3.48 -9.41 -10.65
N LYS A 79 -3.39 -8.32 -9.89
CA LYS A 79 -2.22 -7.43 -9.85
C LYS A 79 -1.44 -7.66 -8.55
N PRO A 80 -0.10 -7.57 -8.57
CA PRO A 80 0.67 -7.62 -7.34
C PRO A 80 0.40 -6.39 -6.47
N PHE A 81 0.40 -6.60 -5.16
CA PHE A 81 0.37 -5.52 -4.17
C PHE A 81 1.74 -5.42 -3.51
N TYR A 82 2.23 -4.19 -3.32
CA TYR A 82 3.53 -3.93 -2.69
C TYR A 82 3.31 -3.15 -1.40
N LEU A 83 4.07 -3.52 -0.37
CA LEU A 83 4.03 -2.86 0.93
C LEU A 83 5.43 -2.73 1.53
N GLY A 84 5.66 -1.62 2.21
CA GLY A 84 6.86 -1.38 3.00
C GLY A 84 6.81 -2.09 4.36
N ASP A 85 7.93 -2.67 4.76
CA ASP A 85 8.24 -3.02 6.16
C ASP A 85 9.08 -1.88 6.75
N GLU A 86 8.47 -1.14 7.68
CA GLU A 86 9.08 0.03 8.32
C GLU A 86 10.29 -0.36 9.19
N TYR A 87 10.18 -1.45 9.93
CA TYR A 87 11.19 -1.89 10.89
C TYR A 87 12.45 -2.42 10.21
N GLN A 88 12.28 -3.20 9.14
CA GLN A 88 13.38 -3.82 8.41
C GLN A 88 13.89 -2.98 7.23
N LEU A 89 13.19 -1.91 6.87
CA LEU A 89 13.47 -1.11 5.68
C LEU A 89 13.53 -1.98 4.42
N LYS A 90 12.48 -2.77 4.19
CA LYS A 90 12.31 -3.64 3.01
C LYS A 90 10.98 -3.38 2.33
N THR A 91 10.88 -3.76 1.06
CA THR A 91 9.59 -3.80 0.35
C THR A 91 9.26 -5.23 0.00
N PHE A 92 8.03 -5.63 0.28
CA PHE A 92 7.48 -6.94 -0.01
C PHE A 92 6.44 -6.85 -1.12
N ARG A 93 6.23 -7.97 -1.80
CA ARG A 93 5.19 -8.18 -2.80
C ARG A 93 4.25 -9.30 -2.33
N ALA A 94 2.95 -9.10 -2.50
CA ALA A 94 1.91 -10.08 -2.23
C ALA A 94 0.96 -10.26 -3.41
N THR A 95 0.29 -11.40 -3.45
CA THR A 95 -0.89 -11.65 -4.29
C THR A 95 -2.13 -11.10 -3.58
N VAL A 96 -3.06 -10.51 -4.34
CA VAL A 96 -4.35 -10.04 -3.82
C VAL A 96 -5.43 -11.08 -4.12
N ASN A 97 -6.06 -11.58 -3.08
CA ASN A 97 -7.20 -12.51 -3.18
C ASN A 97 -8.49 -11.76 -3.59
N PRO A 98 -9.51 -12.47 -4.11
CA PRO A 98 -10.79 -11.86 -4.50
C PRO A 98 -11.55 -11.11 -3.39
N ASP A 99 -11.24 -11.39 -2.12
CA ASP A 99 -11.77 -10.75 -0.92
C ASP A 99 -10.86 -9.62 -0.42
N GLY A 100 -9.80 -9.27 -1.15
CA GLY A 100 -8.82 -8.25 -0.76
C GLY A 100 -7.81 -8.70 0.29
N ALA A 101 -7.82 -9.95 0.75
CA ALA A 101 -6.75 -10.47 1.59
C ALA A 101 -5.45 -10.62 0.80
N LEU A 102 -4.31 -10.55 1.49
CA LEU A 102 -2.99 -10.73 0.90
C LEU A 102 -2.49 -12.15 1.12
N ALA A 103 -1.89 -12.74 0.09
CA ALA A 103 -1.28 -14.07 0.10
C ALA A 103 0.12 -14.04 -0.54
N ASP A 104 0.88 -15.13 -0.40
CA ASP A 104 2.18 -15.33 -1.02
C ASP A 104 3.18 -14.18 -0.83
N LEU A 105 3.25 -13.63 0.38
CA LEU A 105 4.13 -12.52 0.68
C LEU A 105 5.61 -12.92 0.47
N LYS A 106 6.31 -12.18 -0.39
CA LYS A 106 7.71 -12.42 -0.74
C LYS A 106 8.49 -11.13 -0.66
N LEU A 107 9.74 -11.22 -0.22
CA LEU A 107 10.67 -10.10 -0.32
C LEU A 107 10.80 -9.68 -1.78
N PHE A 108 10.56 -8.40 -2.07
CA PHE A 108 10.77 -7.84 -3.39
C PHE A 108 12.16 -7.23 -3.49
N VAL A 109 12.49 -6.27 -2.61
CA VAL A 109 13.80 -5.62 -2.56
C VAL A 109 14.21 -5.28 -1.13
N ASN A 110 15.52 -5.24 -0.88
CA ASN A 110 16.11 -4.74 0.38
C ASN A 110 16.16 -3.20 0.41
N GLN A 111 15.04 -2.57 0.04
CA GLN A 111 14.83 -1.13 0.10
C GLN A 111 13.40 -0.90 0.57
N GLY A 112 13.24 -0.29 1.74
CA GLY A 112 11.96 0.12 2.30
C GLY A 112 11.81 1.63 2.27
N GLY A 113 10.58 2.07 2.50
CA GLY A 113 10.16 3.45 2.46
C GLY A 113 8.78 3.60 3.09
N GLU A 114 8.29 4.83 3.17
CA GLU A 114 7.01 5.13 3.78
C GLU A 114 5.84 4.98 2.79
N GLY A 115 6.10 5.12 1.49
CA GLY A 115 5.09 5.02 0.43
C GLY A 115 5.57 4.23 -0.78
N VAL A 116 4.64 3.51 -1.42
CA VAL A 116 4.89 2.70 -2.62
C VAL A 116 3.81 2.95 -3.67
N ALA A 117 4.20 3.12 -4.93
CA ALA A 117 3.30 3.21 -6.06
C ALA A 117 3.80 2.36 -7.24
N VAL A 118 2.89 1.95 -8.12
CA VAL A 118 3.21 1.07 -9.26
C VAL A 118 2.67 1.67 -10.54
N ASP A 119 3.47 1.64 -11.61
CA ASP A 119 3.04 2.05 -12.94
C ASP A 119 2.45 0.87 -13.75
N ALA A 120 1.88 1.17 -14.92
CA ALA A 120 1.26 0.19 -15.81
C ALA A 120 2.26 -0.81 -16.44
N GLY A 121 3.56 -0.56 -16.34
CA GLY A 121 4.62 -1.51 -16.71
C GLY A 121 5.04 -2.42 -15.54
N GLY A 122 4.51 -2.18 -14.34
CA GLY A 122 4.87 -2.88 -13.12
C GLY A 122 6.14 -2.34 -12.44
N ASN A 123 6.63 -1.16 -12.85
CA ASN A 123 7.73 -0.52 -12.14
C ASN A 123 7.24 0.01 -10.80
N VAL A 124 8.05 -0.19 -9.76
CA VAL A 124 7.73 0.09 -8.36
C VAL A 124 8.52 1.31 -7.90
N TYR A 125 7.79 2.34 -7.47
CA TYR A 125 8.31 3.61 -6.99
C TYR A 125 8.23 3.61 -5.46
N ILE A 126 9.39 3.71 -4.79
CA ILE A 126 9.48 3.63 -3.33
C ILE A 126 9.95 4.97 -2.78
N ALA A 127 9.08 5.64 -2.00
CA ALA A 127 9.40 6.88 -1.29
C ALA A 127 10.24 6.58 -0.04
N ALA A 128 11.53 6.89 -0.08
CA ALA A 128 12.49 6.63 0.99
C ALA A 128 13.39 7.86 1.24
N GLY A 129 14.71 7.73 1.13
CA GLY A 129 15.60 8.89 1.13
C GLY A 129 15.39 9.78 -0.10
N GLN A 130 15.11 9.13 -1.23
CA GLN A 130 14.68 9.68 -2.51
C GLN A 130 13.51 8.83 -3.03
N VAL A 131 13.05 9.01 -4.27
CA VAL A 131 12.15 8.01 -4.88
C VAL A 131 12.98 7.04 -5.72
N TYR A 132 13.12 5.81 -5.23
CA TYR A 132 13.83 4.75 -5.93
C TYR A 132 12.86 3.97 -6.83
N VAL A 133 13.27 3.72 -8.08
CA VAL A 133 12.44 3.04 -9.07
C VAL A 133 13.05 1.69 -9.41
N TYR A 134 12.25 0.64 -9.23
CA TYR A 134 12.62 -0.74 -9.52
C TYR A 134 11.73 -1.31 -10.62
N ASP A 135 12.29 -2.15 -11.49
CA ASP A 135 11.48 -2.91 -12.46
C ASP A 135 10.75 -4.09 -11.78
N PRO A 136 9.83 -4.80 -12.46
CA PRO A 136 9.09 -5.91 -11.87
C PRO A 136 9.95 -7.08 -11.37
N SER A 137 11.22 -7.16 -11.78
CA SER A 137 12.18 -8.18 -11.32
C SER A 137 12.90 -7.79 -10.03
N GLY A 138 12.74 -6.54 -9.58
CA GLY A 138 13.45 -5.99 -8.41
C GLY A 138 14.80 -5.37 -8.77
N LYS A 139 15.08 -5.15 -10.06
CA LYS A 139 16.29 -4.44 -10.49
C LYS A 139 16.07 -2.93 -10.32
N TRP A 140 17.01 -2.24 -9.67
CA TRP A 140 17.02 -0.79 -9.61
C TRP A 140 17.25 -0.21 -11.02
N ILE A 141 16.33 0.61 -11.51
CA ILE A 141 16.38 1.20 -12.86
C ILE A 141 16.50 2.73 -12.86
N ASP A 142 16.08 3.42 -11.80
CA ASP A 142 16.15 4.89 -11.75
C ASP A 142 16.08 5.45 -10.32
N THR A 143 16.48 6.70 -10.15
CA THR A 143 16.30 7.49 -8.92
C THR A 143 15.77 8.87 -9.27
N ILE A 144 14.63 9.24 -8.68
CA ILE A 144 14.12 10.61 -8.78
C ILE A 144 14.62 11.36 -7.54
N GLU A 145 15.52 12.30 -7.78
CA GLU A 145 16.01 13.21 -6.76
C GLU A 145 14.93 14.23 -6.40
N VAL A 146 14.70 14.38 -5.10
CA VAL A 146 13.69 15.24 -4.47
C VAL A 146 14.41 16.16 -3.48
N PRO A 147 14.14 17.47 -3.51
CA PRO A 147 14.81 18.42 -2.61
C PRO A 147 14.55 18.18 -1.11
N GLU A 148 13.42 17.56 -0.79
CA GLU A 148 13.02 17.19 0.57
C GLU A 148 12.65 15.71 0.60
N ARG A 149 13.03 15.01 1.67
CA ARG A 149 12.84 13.56 1.79
C ARG A 149 11.35 13.18 1.59
N PRO A 150 11.03 12.33 0.60
CA PRO A 150 9.66 11.94 0.33
C PRO A 150 9.11 10.97 1.37
N THR A 151 7.82 11.09 1.69
CA THR A 151 7.10 10.24 2.63
C THR A 151 5.98 9.45 1.94
N GLN A 152 5.39 9.95 0.86
CA GLN A 152 4.37 9.25 0.07
C GLN A 152 4.50 9.57 -1.42
N VAL A 153 4.04 8.63 -2.25
CA VAL A 153 3.94 8.78 -3.71
C VAL A 153 2.59 8.31 -4.21
N ALA A 154 2.02 9.02 -5.18
CA ALA A 154 0.76 8.64 -5.82
C ALA A 154 0.73 9.05 -7.29
N PHE A 155 0.26 8.15 -8.15
CA PHE A 155 -0.03 8.49 -9.54
C PHE A 155 -1.37 9.21 -9.66
N GLY A 156 -1.43 10.21 -10.54
CA GLY A 156 -2.65 10.94 -10.83
C GLY A 156 -2.51 11.83 -12.06
N GLY A 157 -3.33 12.89 -12.10
CA GLY A 157 -3.50 13.73 -13.28
C GLY A 157 -4.43 13.11 -14.32
N LYS A 158 -4.87 13.90 -15.30
CA LYS A 158 -5.90 13.52 -16.28
C LYS A 158 -5.55 12.27 -17.09
N ASP A 159 -4.26 12.03 -17.32
CA ASP A 159 -3.73 10.89 -18.07
C ASP A 159 -3.07 9.81 -17.17
N GLY A 160 -3.09 10.01 -15.85
CA GLY A 160 -2.46 9.13 -14.87
C GLY A 160 -0.93 9.13 -14.87
N ARG A 161 -0.27 10.05 -15.61
CA ARG A 161 1.20 10.08 -15.80
C ARG A 161 1.91 11.12 -14.94
N THR A 162 1.23 11.67 -13.94
CA THR A 162 1.88 12.55 -12.95
C THR A 162 2.10 11.74 -11.68
N LEU A 163 3.36 11.60 -11.27
CA LEU A 163 3.70 11.08 -9.95
C LEU A 163 3.77 12.27 -8.99
N PHE A 164 2.81 12.35 -8.08
CA PHE A 164 2.83 13.28 -6.95
C PHE A 164 3.72 12.69 -5.85
N ILE A 165 4.52 13.54 -5.22
CA ILE A 165 5.51 13.16 -4.22
C ILE A 165 5.32 14.09 -3.02
N ALA A 166 4.76 13.56 -1.94
CA ALA A 166 4.61 14.30 -0.69
C ALA A 166 5.89 14.20 0.14
N ALA A 167 6.31 15.32 0.71
CA ALA A 167 7.32 15.41 1.76
C ALA A 167 6.69 16.02 3.03
N ARG A 168 7.48 16.36 4.05
CA ARG A 168 6.95 16.88 5.32
C ARG A 168 6.37 18.29 5.17
N THR A 169 7.03 19.15 4.40
CA THR A 169 6.63 20.56 4.22
C THR A 169 6.26 20.93 2.79
N SER A 170 6.44 20.01 1.84
CA SER A 170 6.32 20.29 0.41
C SER A 170 5.59 19.18 -0.34
N LEU A 171 5.03 19.54 -1.50
CA LEU A 171 4.47 18.62 -2.48
C LEU A 171 5.15 18.86 -3.83
N TYR A 172 5.79 17.82 -4.36
CA TYR A 172 6.44 17.83 -5.67
C TYR A 172 5.63 17.00 -6.68
N ALA A 173 5.92 17.19 -7.96
CA ALA A 173 5.34 16.38 -9.03
C ALA A 173 6.33 16.21 -10.18
N VAL A 174 6.32 15.03 -10.79
CA VAL A 174 7.14 14.69 -11.95
C VAL A 174 6.30 13.95 -12.98
N ARG A 175 6.56 14.22 -14.26
CA ARG A 175 5.94 13.47 -15.36
C ARG A 175 6.65 12.16 -15.58
N THR A 176 5.88 11.09 -15.67
CA THR A 176 6.36 9.72 -15.91
C THR A 176 5.99 9.27 -17.32
N ARG A 177 6.73 8.29 -17.85
CA ARG A 177 6.47 7.74 -19.18
C ARG A 177 5.20 6.89 -19.21
N LEU A 178 5.01 6.09 -18.16
CA LEU A 178 3.88 5.19 -17.99
C LEU A 178 2.90 5.78 -16.96
N LYS A 179 1.62 5.48 -17.12
CA LYS A 179 0.60 5.87 -16.15
C LYS A 179 0.63 4.94 -14.93
N GLY A 180 0.03 5.38 -13.82
CA GLY A 180 -0.24 4.51 -12.67
C GLY A 180 -1.08 3.27 -13.01
N GLN A 181 -0.93 2.21 -12.21
CA GLN A 181 -1.64 0.94 -12.31
C GLN A 181 -3.15 1.03 -12.06
#